data_AF-A0A959UUH8-F1
#
_entry.id   AF-A0A959UUH8-F1
#
_cell.length_a   1.000
_cell.length_b   1.000
_cell.length_c   1.000
_cell.angle_alpha   90.00
_cell.angle_beta   90.00
_cell.angle_gamma   90.00
#
_symmetry.space_group_name_H-M   'P 1'
#
loop_
_entity.id
_entity.type
_entity.pdbx_description
1 polymer ?
#
loop_
_entity_poly.entity_id
_entity_poly.type
_entity_poly.pdbx_seq_one_letter_code
_entity_poly.pdbx_strand_id
1 'polypeptide(L)'
;SPHIPTEAQFALKNIDSPSFLVNFISSNMNAEVAEKQKMLEVADLRERANLLLAHLTKELQLLQMKNEIQNKVRTEVDRQQREYFLHQQMKTIQDELGGNPIEQEIEEMRTKAARKKWSKQVGEIFEKELTKLQRMNPAGAEFSVQHNYVQLLLELPWGDYSEDKFDLKNAQKILDRDHFGLDKVKERIIEHLAVLKLKKDMKAPIILLYGPPGVGKTSLGKSMAEALGRKYVRMSLGGLHDESEIRGHRRTYIGAMPGRLIQSLKKAGKSNPLFILDEIDKVGKDFHGDPASALLEVLDPEQNSTFHDNFVDIDYDLSRVMFVATANSLSTIHPALRDRMEIIEVNGYTQEEKIEIALRHLLPKQFAENGVKPKQLKLAPGLLEAIIDQYTDESGVRTLEKRIAKLVRYRAKQIALKQKHSITITEADLVKIYGPSHARDKYQGNDVAGVVTGLAWTPTGGDILFIETSITKGEGKLTLTGNLGDVMKESAVIALEYLKAHSSI
;
A
#
# COMPACT_ATOMS: atom_id res chain seq x y z
N SER A 1 49.84 29.77 -37.32
CA SER A 1 49.03 30.68 -36.49
C SER A 1 48.13 31.49 -37.41
N PRO A 2 46.83 31.69 -37.10
CA PRO A 2 45.90 32.46 -37.92
C PRO A 2 46.25 33.96 -38.05
N HIS A 3 47.28 34.44 -37.34
CA HIS A 3 47.72 35.83 -37.34
C HIS A 3 49.07 36.08 -38.01
N ILE A 4 49.68 35.08 -38.66
CA ILE A 4 50.94 35.26 -39.39
C ILE A 4 50.63 35.28 -40.89
N PRO A 5 50.91 36.40 -41.61
CA PRO A 5 50.73 36.50 -43.06
C PRO A 5 51.47 35.40 -43.80
N THR A 6 50.93 34.93 -44.92
CA THR A 6 51.55 33.87 -45.72
C THR A 6 52.95 34.27 -46.21
N GLU A 7 53.22 35.57 -46.40
CA GLU A 7 54.55 36.08 -46.75
C GLU A 7 55.62 35.86 -45.66
N ALA A 8 55.23 35.86 -44.38
CA ALA A 8 56.15 35.67 -43.26
C ALA A 8 56.66 34.21 -43.16
N GLN A 9 55.91 33.23 -43.69
CA GLN A 9 56.39 31.84 -43.82
C GLN A 9 57.52 31.70 -44.83
N PHE A 10 57.49 32.50 -45.90
CA PHE A 10 58.54 32.52 -46.92
C PHE A 10 59.82 33.16 -46.38
N ALA A 11 59.68 34.25 -45.60
CA ALA A 11 60.80 34.90 -44.92
C ALA A 11 61.52 33.97 -43.92
N LEU A 12 60.77 33.18 -43.15
CA LEU A 12 61.33 32.23 -42.18
C LEU A 12 62.19 31.13 -42.81
N LYS A 13 61.88 30.71 -44.05
CA LYS A 13 62.64 29.67 -44.76
C LYS A 13 63.95 30.16 -45.36
N ASN A 14 64.11 31.47 -45.56
CA ASN A 14 65.27 32.09 -46.20
C ASN A 14 66.26 32.70 -45.20
N ILE A 15 66.13 32.39 -43.90
CA ILE A 15 67.05 32.84 -42.87
C ILE A 15 68.14 31.78 -42.67
N ASP A 16 69.37 32.08 -43.11
CA ASP A 16 70.51 31.15 -42.99
C ASP A 16 71.23 31.22 -41.64
N SER A 17 71.06 32.31 -40.89
CA SER A 17 71.72 32.51 -39.58
C SER A 17 70.86 31.98 -38.43
N PRO A 18 71.33 30.97 -37.65
CA PRO A 18 70.58 30.41 -36.53
C PRO A 18 70.24 31.43 -35.44
N SER A 19 71.15 32.37 -35.17
CA SER A 19 70.93 33.44 -34.20
C SER A 19 69.84 34.42 -34.67
N PHE A 20 69.85 34.76 -35.96
CA PHE A 20 68.82 35.62 -36.54
C PHE A 20 67.45 34.92 -36.53
N LEU A 21 67.39 33.62 -36.83
CA LEU A 21 66.15 32.85 -36.83
C LEU A 21 65.49 32.82 -35.44
N VAL A 22 66.26 32.55 -34.39
CA VAL A 22 65.74 32.51 -33.01
C VAL A 22 65.22 33.87 -32.59
N ASN A 23 65.94 34.96 -32.90
CA ASN A 23 65.50 36.31 -32.57
C ASN A 23 64.28 36.75 -33.38
N PHE A 24 64.20 36.37 -34.65
CA PHE A 24 63.08 36.68 -35.54
C PHE A 24 61.79 35.94 -35.14
N ILE A 25 61.88 34.68 -34.73
CA ILE A 25 60.72 33.94 -34.21
C ILE A 25 60.34 34.48 -32.83
N SER A 26 61.31 34.86 -32.00
CA SER A 26 61.07 35.44 -30.67
C SER A 26 60.34 36.79 -30.73
N SER A 27 60.67 37.64 -31.70
CA SER A 27 59.97 38.91 -31.87
C SER A 27 58.51 38.74 -32.32
N ASN A 28 58.28 37.78 -33.23
CA ASN A 28 56.97 37.54 -33.85
C ASN A 28 56.07 36.55 -33.10
N MET A 29 56.55 35.87 -32.05
CA MET A 29 55.70 34.98 -31.26
C MET A 29 54.66 35.78 -30.45
N ASN A 30 53.52 35.15 -30.18
CA ASN A 30 52.46 35.74 -29.39
C ASN A 30 52.67 35.45 -27.88
N ALA A 31 53.73 36.03 -27.31
CA ALA A 31 54.08 35.91 -25.89
C ALA A 31 54.04 37.27 -25.18
N GLU A 32 53.84 37.24 -23.86
CA GLU A 32 53.92 38.44 -23.02
C GLU A 32 55.31 39.09 -23.11
N VAL A 33 55.34 40.42 -23.02
CA VAL A 33 56.58 41.21 -23.17
C VAL A 33 57.67 40.75 -22.19
N ALA A 34 57.28 40.36 -20.97
CA ALA A 34 58.20 39.86 -19.96
C ALA A 34 58.93 38.57 -20.39
N GLU A 35 58.25 37.65 -21.08
CA GLU A 35 58.85 36.41 -21.57
C GLU A 35 59.78 36.67 -22.76
N LYS A 36 59.41 37.60 -23.65
CA LYS A 36 60.30 38.05 -24.74
C LYS A 36 61.58 38.69 -24.21
N GLN A 37 61.46 39.50 -23.16
CA GLN A 37 62.61 40.13 -22.49
C GLN A 37 63.54 39.09 -21.85
N LYS A 38 62.99 38.10 -21.12
CA LYS A 38 63.79 36.99 -20.56
C LYS A 38 64.59 36.26 -21.64
N MET A 39 63.99 36.00 -22.81
CA MET A 39 64.71 35.35 -23.91
C MET A 39 65.86 36.20 -24.48
N LEU A 40 65.74 37.54 -24.47
CA LEU A 40 66.81 38.45 -24.91
C LEU A 40 67.99 38.48 -23.93
N GLU A 41 67.72 38.33 -22.63
CA GLU A 41 68.72 38.36 -21.55
C GLU A 41 69.59 37.08 -21.49
N VAL A 42 69.14 35.97 -22.07
CA VAL A 42 69.90 34.72 -22.13
C VAL A 42 71.01 34.82 -23.17
N ALA A 43 72.27 34.84 -22.73
CA ALA A 43 73.43 34.97 -23.62
C ALA A 43 73.71 33.72 -24.47
N ASP A 44 73.36 32.52 -23.98
CA ASP A 44 73.57 31.26 -24.70
C ASP A 44 72.47 31.01 -25.74
N LEU A 45 72.88 30.80 -27.00
CA LEU A 45 71.95 30.61 -28.11
C LEU A 45 71.13 29.32 -27.99
N ARG A 46 71.70 28.24 -27.45
CA ARG A 46 70.98 26.96 -27.31
C ARG A 46 69.95 27.04 -26.20
N GLU A 47 70.28 27.66 -25.07
CA GLU A 47 69.33 27.91 -23.99
C GLU A 47 68.17 28.78 -24.47
N ARG A 48 68.47 29.86 -25.21
CA ARG A 48 67.46 30.73 -25.81
C ARG A 48 66.55 29.96 -26.79
N ALA A 49 67.12 29.10 -27.64
CA ALA A 49 66.37 28.28 -28.59
C ALA A 49 65.46 27.25 -27.89
N ASN A 50 65.92 26.65 -26.78
CA ASN A 50 65.11 25.70 -26.00
C ASN A 50 63.92 26.40 -25.33
N LEU A 51 64.13 27.59 -24.77
CA LEU A 51 63.04 28.41 -24.21
C LEU A 51 62.01 28.77 -25.29
N LEU A 52 62.48 29.23 -26.46
CA LEU A 52 61.62 29.51 -27.61
C LEU A 52 60.79 28.29 -28.00
N LEU A 53 61.42 27.11 -28.12
CA LEU A 53 60.75 25.88 -28.50
C LEU A 53 59.69 25.44 -27.48
N ALA A 54 59.97 25.58 -26.19
CA ALA A 54 59.02 25.28 -25.12
C ALA A 54 57.76 26.17 -25.21
N HIS A 55 57.94 27.48 -25.46
CA HIS A 55 56.83 28.41 -25.67
C HIS A 55 56.00 28.06 -26.90
N LEU A 56 56.65 27.81 -28.04
CA LEU A 56 55.97 27.42 -29.28
C LEU A 56 55.21 26.11 -29.14
N THR A 57 55.76 25.14 -28.39
CA THR A 57 55.10 23.85 -28.12
C THR A 57 53.83 24.06 -27.30
N LYS A 58 53.87 24.91 -26.27
CA LYS A 58 52.71 25.27 -25.46
C LYS A 58 51.63 25.98 -26.29
N GLU A 59 52.04 26.91 -27.16
CA GLU A 59 51.12 27.62 -28.05
C GLU A 59 50.47 26.66 -29.07
N LEU A 60 51.25 25.72 -29.62
CA LEU A 60 50.74 24.69 -30.53
C LEU A 60 49.68 23.80 -29.85
N GLN A 61 49.93 23.36 -28.62
CA GLN A 61 48.96 22.57 -27.85
C GLN A 61 47.66 23.33 -27.60
N LEU A 62 47.75 24.61 -27.22
CA LEU A 62 46.57 25.46 -27.04
C LEU A 62 45.76 25.62 -28.34
N LEU A 63 46.44 25.81 -29.48
CA LEU A 63 45.78 25.92 -30.78
C LEU A 63 45.12 24.60 -31.21
N GLN A 64 45.76 23.46 -30.96
CA GLN A 64 45.18 22.14 -31.21
C GLN A 64 43.92 21.92 -30.37
N MET A 65 43.98 22.20 -29.07
CA MET A 65 42.84 22.08 -28.17
C MET A 65 41.68 22.99 -28.60
N LYS A 66 41.98 24.24 -29.00
CA LYS A 66 40.96 25.18 -29.52
C LYS A 66 40.28 24.64 -30.77
N ASN A 67 41.04 24.06 -31.72
CA ASN A 67 40.49 23.46 -32.93
C ASN A 67 39.65 22.21 -32.62
N GLU A 68 40.08 21.36 -31.69
CA GLU A 68 39.31 20.20 -31.25
C GLU A 68 37.97 20.61 -30.62
N ILE A 69 37.98 21.61 -29.75
CA ILE A 69 36.76 22.18 -29.15
C ILE A 69 35.84 22.72 -30.25
N GLN A 70 36.37 23.49 -31.20
CA GLN A 70 35.58 24.07 -32.28
C GLN A 70 34.95 23.00 -33.18
N ASN A 71 35.67 21.90 -33.47
CA ASN A 71 35.13 20.78 -34.23
C ASN A 71 34.05 20.01 -33.47
N LYS A 72 34.23 19.77 -32.17
CA LYS A 72 33.21 19.15 -31.30
C LYS A 72 31.93 20.00 -31.23
N VAL A 73 32.06 21.30 -31.02
CA VAL A 73 30.92 22.23 -31.00
C VAL A 73 30.19 22.22 -32.34
N ARG A 74 30.92 22.27 -33.47
CA ARG A 74 30.30 22.23 -34.80
C ARG A 74 29.52 20.95 -35.05
N THR A 75 30.09 19.80 -34.70
CA THR A 75 29.39 18.50 -34.86
C THR A 75 28.15 18.38 -34.00
N GLU A 76 28.17 18.94 -32.78
CA GLU A 76 27.01 18.96 -31.89
C GLU A 76 25.91 19.90 -32.41
N VAL A 77 26.29 21.07 -32.93
CA VAL A 77 25.37 22.02 -33.58
C VAL A 77 24.72 21.41 -34.83
N ASP A 78 25.51 20.78 -35.71
CA ASP A 78 25.01 20.12 -36.91
C ASP A 78 24.03 18.98 -36.56
N ARG A 79 24.30 18.24 -35.48
CA ARG A 79 23.40 17.20 -34.97
C ARG A 79 22.09 17.79 -34.45
N GLN A 80 22.14 18.85 -33.63
CA GLN A 80 20.93 19.53 -33.13
C GLN A 80 20.09 20.11 -34.27
N GLN A 81 20.72 20.73 -35.26
CA GLN A 81 20.01 21.26 -36.44
C GLN A 81 19.36 20.14 -37.25
N ARG A 82 20.03 19.00 -37.44
CA ARG A 82 19.45 17.84 -38.11
C ARG A 82 18.26 17.26 -37.33
N GLU A 83 18.39 17.08 -36.02
CA GLU A 83 17.30 16.62 -35.15
C GLU A 83 16.10 17.58 -35.21
N TYR A 84 16.33 18.90 -35.15
CA TYR A 84 15.29 19.92 -35.31
C TYR A 84 14.56 19.81 -36.66
N PHE A 85 15.30 19.66 -37.76
CA PHE A 85 14.72 19.55 -39.09
C PHE A 85 13.89 18.26 -39.27
N LEU A 86 14.39 17.13 -38.76
CA LEU A 86 13.64 15.87 -38.76
C LEU A 86 12.36 15.95 -37.93
N HIS A 87 12.39 16.63 -36.78
CA HIS A 87 11.18 16.86 -35.98
C HIS A 87 10.15 17.74 -36.71
N GLN A 88 10.59 18.77 -37.43
CA GLN A 88 9.70 19.59 -38.26
C GLN A 88 9.09 18.80 -39.41
N GLN A 89 9.89 17.99 -40.13
CA GLN A 89 9.36 17.13 -41.19
C GLN A 89 8.37 16.10 -40.66
N MET A 90 8.67 15.46 -39.53
CA MET A 90 7.75 14.52 -38.88
C MET A 90 6.43 15.18 -38.50
N LYS A 91 6.48 16.44 -38.01
CA LYS A 91 5.27 17.21 -37.70
C LYS A 91 4.44 17.47 -38.96
N THR A 92 5.05 17.96 -40.04
CA THR A 92 4.36 18.19 -41.32
C THR A 92 3.76 16.90 -41.89
N ILE A 93 4.48 15.77 -41.80
CA ILE A 93 3.99 14.47 -42.26
C ILE A 93 2.79 13.99 -41.42
N GLN A 94 2.81 14.19 -40.10
CA GLN A 94 1.69 13.85 -39.22
C GLN A 94 0.44 14.69 -39.50
N ASP A 95 0.62 15.98 -39.80
CA ASP A 95 -0.47 16.88 -40.15
C ASP A 95 -1.13 16.47 -41.49
N GLU A 96 -0.33 16.07 -42.48
CA GLU A 96 -0.81 15.63 -43.82
C GLU A 96 -1.47 14.23 -43.80
N LEU A 97 -1.09 13.33 -42.87
CA LEU A 97 -1.59 11.95 -42.81
C LEU A 97 -2.90 11.77 -42.04
N GLY A 98 -3.51 12.84 -41.50
CA GLY A 98 -4.79 12.77 -40.80
C GLY A 98 -4.76 13.15 -39.31
N GLY A 99 -3.84 14.03 -38.92
CA GLY A 99 -3.75 14.60 -37.57
C GLY A 99 -2.84 13.82 -36.63
N ASN A 100 -2.24 14.53 -35.69
CA ASN A 100 -1.33 13.93 -34.70
C ASN A 100 -2.13 13.03 -33.73
N PRO A 101 -1.75 11.74 -33.53
CA PRO A 101 -2.40 10.85 -32.57
C PRO A 101 -2.53 11.46 -31.16
N ILE A 102 -1.58 12.30 -30.77
CA ILE A 102 -1.57 12.99 -29.47
C ILE A 102 -2.63 14.10 -29.43
N GLU A 103 -2.86 14.81 -30.53
CA GLU A 103 -3.93 15.81 -30.59
C GLU A 103 -5.30 15.15 -30.57
N GLN A 104 -5.46 14.01 -31.24
CA GLN A 104 -6.68 13.21 -31.15
C GLN A 104 -6.93 12.75 -29.70
N GLU A 105 -5.91 12.26 -29.01
CA GLU A 105 -6.03 11.86 -27.60
C GLU A 105 -6.39 13.03 -26.67
N ILE A 106 -5.79 14.21 -26.88
CA ILE A 106 -6.12 15.42 -26.11
C ILE A 106 -7.58 15.84 -26.35
N GLU A 107 -8.05 15.76 -27.60
CA GLU A 107 -9.43 16.08 -27.94
C GLU A 107 -10.42 15.02 -27.38
N GLU A 108 -10.03 13.74 -27.35
CA GLU A 108 -10.76 12.70 -26.62
C GLU A 108 -10.84 12.99 -25.12
N MET A 109 -9.75 13.45 -24.49
CA MET A 109 -9.77 13.85 -23.08
C MET A 109 -10.71 15.04 -22.86
N ARG A 110 -10.71 16.03 -23.76
CA ARG A 110 -11.60 17.19 -23.71
C ARG A 110 -13.07 16.80 -23.85
N THR A 111 -13.40 15.91 -24.80
CA THR A 111 -14.78 15.43 -24.97
C THR A 111 -15.27 14.61 -23.77
N LYS A 112 -14.41 13.81 -23.15
CA LYS A 112 -14.71 13.11 -21.89
C LYS A 112 -14.88 14.10 -20.73
N ALA A 113 -14.05 15.13 -20.65
CA ALA A 113 -14.13 16.16 -19.62
C ALA A 113 -15.44 16.94 -19.71
N ALA A 114 -15.94 17.25 -20.90
CA ALA A 114 -17.23 17.93 -21.07
C ALA A 114 -18.44 17.16 -20.48
N ARG A 115 -18.33 15.83 -20.35
CA ARG A 115 -19.39 14.97 -19.77
C ARG A 115 -19.27 14.82 -18.24
N LYS A 116 -18.16 15.23 -17.64
CA LYS A 116 -17.90 15.09 -16.20
C LYS A 116 -18.50 16.27 -15.43
N LYS A 117 -18.88 15.99 -14.17
CA LYS A 117 -19.43 17.00 -13.25
C LYS A 117 -18.30 17.63 -12.45
N TRP A 118 -17.61 18.58 -13.05
CA TRP A 118 -16.54 19.33 -12.38
C TRP A 118 -17.11 20.34 -11.39
N SER A 119 -16.38 20.60 -10.29
CA SER A 119 -16.52 21.87 -9.60
C SER A 119 -15.84 22.97 -10.44
N LYS A 120 -16.22 24.23 -10.24
CA LYS A 120 -15.63 25.35 -10.97
C LYS A 120 -14.10 25.38 -10.87
N GLN A 121 -13.59 25.20 -9.65
CA GLN A 121 -12.15 25.18 -9.37
C GLN A 121 -11.44 24.01 -10.05
N VAL A 122 -11.98 22.79 -9.98
CA VAL A 122 -11.35 21.61 -10.58
C VAL A 122 -11.37 21.71 -12.12
N GLY A 123 -12.45 22.24 -12.71
CA GLY A 123 -12.55 22.45 -14.16
C GLY A 123 -11.51 23.46 -14.68
N GLU A 124 -11.33 24.58 -13.97
CA GLU A 124 -10.31 25.59 -14.32
C GLU A 124 -8.89 25.00 -14.25
N ILE A 125 -8.60 24.19 -13.22
CA ILE A 125 -7.30 23.52 -13.06
C ILE A 125 -7.10 22.48 -14.17
N PHE A 126 -8.11 21.67 -14.47
CA PHE A 126 -8.04 20.65 -15.52
C PHE A 126 -7.74 21.29 -16.89
N GLU A 127 -8.44 22.36 -17.27
CA GLU A 127 -8.20 23.04 -18.54
C GLU A 127 -6.81 23.67 -18.63
N LYS A 128 -6.31 24.24 -17.52
CA LYS A 128 -4.95 24.77 -17.44
C LYS A 128 -3.90 23.67 -17.63
N GLU A 129 -4.09 22.52 -16.98
CA GLU A 129 -3.17 21.39 -17.03
C GLU A 129 -3.24 20.63 -18.37
N LEU A 130 -4.41 20.60 -19.02
CA LEU A 130 -4.60 20.09 -20.38
C LEU A 130 -3.92 20.99 -21.42
N THR A 131 -4.07 22.32 -21.29
CA THR A 131 -3.38 23.29 -22.16
C THR A 131 -1.86 23.19 -22.02
N LYS A 132 -1.38 22.93 -20.80
CA LYS A 132 0.04 22.69 -20.53
C LYS A 132 0.52 21.42 -21.21
N LEU A 133 -0.24 20.32 -21.13
CA LEU A 133 0.05 19.06 -21.81
C LEU A 133 0.14 19.23 -23.34
N GLN A 134 -0.77 20.00 -23.94
CA GLN A 134 -0.78 20.27 -25.39
C GLN A 134 0.48 20.99 -25.88
N ARG A 135 1.11 21.82 -25.04
CA ARG A 135 2.33 22.57 -25.38
C ARG A 135 3.63 21.79 -25.10
N MET A 136 3.55 20.68 -24.38
CA MET A 136 4.72 19.90 -23.98
C MET A 136 5.23 19.03 -25.14
N ASN A 137 6.55 18.81 -25.17
CA ASN A 137 7.15 17.87 -26.10
C ASN A 137 6.83 16.42 -25.68
N PRO A 138 6.17 15.62 -26.52
CA PRO A 138 5.81 14.23 -26.22
C PRO A 138 7.00 13.32 -25.90
N ALA A 139 8.20 13.65 -26.40
CA ALA A 139 9.41 12.88 -26.14
C ALA A 139 10.04 13.14 -24.77
N GLY A 140 9.56 14.14 -24.01
CA GLY A 140 10.11 14.50 -22.70
C GLY A 140 9.57 13.62 -21.56
N ALA A 141 10.41 13.35 -20.56
CA ALA A 141 10.00 12.58 -19.36
C ALA A 141 8.84 13.24 -18.59
N GLU A 142 8.74 14.57 -18.63
CA GLU A 142 7.68 15.34 -17.98
C GLU A 142 6.30 15.14 -18.64
N PHE A 143 6.28 14.83 -19.95
CA PHE A 143 5.02 14.62 -20.68
C PHE A 143 4.26 13.42 -20.11
N SER A 144 4.94 12.31 -19.83
CA SER A 144 4.32 11.12 -19.25
C SER A 144 3.71 11.39 -17.88
N VAL A 145 4.40 12.14 -17.01
CA VAL A 145 3.88 12.49 -15.68
C VAL A 145 2.65 13.40 -15.80
N GLN A 146 2.71 14.41 -16.68
CA GLN A 146 1.61 15.33 -16.91
C GLN A 146 0.39 14.62 -17.53
N HIS A 147 0.61 13.73 -18.50
CA HIS A 147 -0.43 12.93 -19.15
C HIS A 147 -1.14 12.05 -18.12
N ASN A 148 -0.38 11.29 -17.32
CA ASN A 148 -0.93 10.46 -16.24
C ASN A 148 -1.74 11.28 -15.22
N TYR A 149 -1.30 12.51 -14.92
CA TYR A 149 -2.01 13.42 -14.03
C TYR A 149 -3.35 13.87 -14.61
N VAL A 150 -3.38 14.34 -15.87
CA VAL A 150 -4.61 14.75 -16.56
C VAL A 150 -5.56 13.56 -16.69
N GLN A 151 -5.04 12.38 -17.02
CA GLN A 151 -5.81 11.14 -17.08
C GLN A 151 -6.40 10.77 -15.70
N LEU A 152 -5.62 10.89 -14.63
CA LEU A 152 -6.10 10.63 -13.27
C LEU A 152 -7.27 11.55 -12.92
N LEU A 153 -7.14 12.87 -13.16
CA LEU A 153 -8.23 13.83 -12.92
C LEU A 153 -9.49 13.45 -13.70
N LEU A 154 -9.35 12.99 -14.94
CA LEU A 154 -10.48 12.57 -15.77
C LEU A 154 -11.16 11.30 -15.23
N GLU A 155 -10.38 10.34 -14.72
CA GLU A 155 -10.89 9.07 -14.21
C GLU A 155 -11.56 9.21 -12.84
N LEU A 156 -11.18 10.22 -12.05
CA LEU A 156 -11.80 10.45 -10.75
C LEU A 156 -13.32 10.74 -10.87
N PRO A 157 -14.14 10.19 -9.96
CA PRO A 157 -15.60 10.22 -10.09
C PRO A 157 -16.25 11.53 -9.58
N TRP A 158 -15.72 12.70 -9.96
CA TRP A 158 -16.23 14.01 -9.51
C TRP A 158 -17.75 14.13 -9.62
N GLY A 159 -18.41 14.38 -8.48
CA GLY A 159 -19.86 14.58 -8.42
C GLY A 159 -20.71 13.39 -8.90
N ASP A 160 -20.12 12.20 -9.08
CA ASP A 160 -20.81 10.98 -9.50
C ASP A 160 -21.03 10.04 -8.31
N TYR A 161 -22.30 9.82 -7.97
CA TYR A 161 -22.71 9.09 -6.78
C TYR A 161 -23.57 7.88 -7.15
N SER A 162 -23.48 6.83 -6.35
CA SER A 162 -24.42 5.71 -6.35
C SER A 162 -25.74 6.15 -5.71
N GLU A 163 -26.85 5.56 -6.12
CA GLU A 163 -28.13 5.77 -5.45
C GLU A 163 -28.16 5.06 -4.09
N ASP A 164 -28.29 5.83 -3.02
CA ASP A 164 -28.32 5.31 -1.67
C ASP A 164 -29.68 4.67 -1.35
N LYS A 165 -29.65 3.42 -0.86
CA LYS A 165 -30.83 2.65 -0.47
C LYS A 165 -30.94 2.53 1.05
N PHE A 166 -31.61 3.50 1.68
CA PHE A 166 -31.85 3.49 3.13
C PHE A 166 -33.14 2.73 3.51
N ASP A 167 -33.30 1.50 3.01
CA ASP A 167 -34.35 0.58 3.48
C ASP A 167 -33.79 -0.31 4.60
N LEU A 168 -34.10 0.06 5.85
CA LEU A 168 -33.64 -0.65 7.04
C LEU A 168 -34.17 -2.09 7.09
N LYS A 169 -35.38 -2.36 6.58
CA LYS A 169 -35.93 -3.72 6.55
C LYS A 169 -35.17 -4.58 5.55
N ASN A 170 -34.83 -4.02 4.39
CA ASN A 170 -33.99 -4.71 3.43
C ASN A 170 -32.56 -4.90 3.94
N ALA A 171 -31.99 -3.90 4.62
CA ALA A 171 -30.67 -3.99 5.21
C ALA A 171 -30.58 -5.13 6.24
N GLN A 172 -31.57 -5.24 7.14
CA GLN A 172 -31.67 -6.34 8.10
C GLN A 172 -31.70 -7.70 7.38
N LYS A 173 -32.55 -7.84 6.35
CA LYS A 173 -32.63 -9.08 5.56
C LYS A 173 -31.31 -9.46 4.91
N ILE A 174 -30.55 -8.50 4.37
CA ILE A 174 -29.25 -8.76 3.73
C ILE A 174 -28.23 -9.18 4.79
N LEU A 175 -28.20 -8.51 5.94
CA LEU A 175 -27.33 -8.89 7.06
C LEU A 175 -27.65 -10.30 7.58
N ASP A 176 -28.93 -10.66 7.71
CA ASP A 176 -29.37 -11.99 8.15
C ASP A 176 -29.13 -13.09 7.10
N ARG A 177 -29.20 -12.74 5.83
CA ARG A 177 -28.89 -13.65 4.72
C ARG A 177 -27.41 -14.02 4.70
N ASP A 178 -26.52 -13.06 4.94
CA ASP A 178 -25.08 -13.23 4.77
C ASP A 178 -24.35 -13.67 6.04
N HIS A 179 -24.92 -13.38 7.22
CA HIS A 179 -24.32 -13.67 8.52
C HIS A 179 -25.31 -14.40 9.41
N PHE A 180 -24.93 -15.56 9.92
CA PHE A 180 -25.70 -16.29 10.92
C PHE A 180 -25.35 -15.80 12.34
N GLY A 181 -26.35 -15.69 13.22
CA GLY A 181 -26.18 -15.14 14.57
C GLY A 181 -25.86 -13.64 14.54
N LEU A 182 -24.99 -13.19 15.46
CA LEU A 182 -24.56 -11.79 15.58
C LEU A 182 -25.71 -10.78 15.78
N ASP A 183 -26.80 -11.18 16.42
CA ASP A 183 -28.03 -10.38 16.51
C ASP A 183 -27.77 -8.98 17.09
N LYS A 184 -27.00 -8.90 18.19
CA LYS A 184 -26.62 -7.62 18.82
C LYS A 184 -25.79 -6.72 17.89
N VAL A 185 -24.90 -7.31 17.08
CA VAL A 185 -24.04 -6.56 16.15
C VAL A 185 -24.87 -6.03 14.99
N LYS A 186 -25.77 -6.85 14.45
CA LYS A 186 -26.68 -6.46 13.37
C LYS A 186 -27.64 -5.36 13.83
N GLU A 187 -28.21 -5.49 15.03
CA GLU A 187 -29.07 -4.48 15.64
C GLU A 187 -28.35 -3.13 15.74
N ARG A 188 -27.12 -3.11 16.27
CA ARG A 188 -26.27 -1.90 16.33
C ARG A 188 -26.00 -1.28 14.96
N ILE A 189 -25.71 -2.11 13.95
CA ILE A 189 -25.54 -1.62 12.57
C ILE A 189 -26.84 -0.97 12.07
N ILE A 190 -28.00 -1.57 12.32
CA ILE A 190 -29.29 -0.98 11.92
C ILE A 190 -29.59 0.31 12.66
N GLU A 191 -29.32 0.39 13.96
CA GLU A 191 -29.43 1.63 14.76
C GLU A 191 -28.58 2.75 14.12
N HIS A 192 -27.33 2.44 13.78
CA HIS A 192 -26.43 3.40 13.14
C HIS A 192 -26.95 3.86 11.77
N LEU A 193 -27.42 2.92 10.93
CA LEU A 193 -28.02 3.26 9.63
C LEU A 193 -29.31 4.07 9.77
N ALA A 194 -30.08 3.87 10.84
CA ALA A 194 -31.26 4.66 11.13
C ALA A 194 -30.91 6.12 11.47
N VAL A 195 -29.84 6.35 12.25
CA VAL A 195 -29.33 7.70 12.55
C VAL A 195 -28.89 8.42 11.27
N LEU A 196 -28.14 7.74 10.40
CA LEU A 196 -27.73 8.30 9.09
C LEU A 196 -28.93 8.68 8.23
N LYS A 197 -29.97 7.84 8.20
CA LYS A 197 -31.21 8.12 7.46
C LYS A 197 -31.94 9.37 7.99
N LEU A 198 -31.93 9.59 9.31
CA LEU A 198 -32.58 10.74 9.95
C LEU A 198 -31.81 12.04 9.73
N LYS A 199 -30.49 12.02 9.91
CA LYS A 199 -29.66 13.22 9.78
C LYS A 199 -29.57 13.74 8.34
N LYS A 200 -29.71 12.85 7.33
CA LYS A 200 -29.50 13.17 5.90
C LYS A 200 -28.11 13.72 5.56
N ASP A 201 -27.20 13.76 6.52
CA ASP A 201 -25.78 13.99 6.34
C ASP A 201 -25.02 12.74 6.83
N MET A 202 -23.80 12.55 6.31
CA MET A 202 -22.94 11.43 6.67
C MET A 202 -22.10 11.74 7.93
N LYS A 203 -22.49 12.75 8.73
CA LYS A 203 -21.78 13.18 9.94
C LYS A 203 -22.20 12.30 11.12
N ALA A 204 -21.79 11.04 11.06
CA ALA A 204 -21.90 10.09 12.16
C ALA A 204 -20.50 9.60 12.56
N PRO A 205 -20.31 9.19 13.82
CA PRO A 205 -19.10 8.49 14.25
C PRO A 205 -18.81 7.28 13.35
N ILE A 206 -17.54 6.94 13.18
CA ILE A 206 -17.16 5.84 12.30
C ILE A 206 -17.37 4.51 13.02
N ILE A 207 -18.02 3.54 12.38
CA ILE A 207 -18.16 2.21 12.97
C ILE A 207 -16.79 1.53 13.04
N LEU A 208 -16.38 1.09 14.22
CA LEU A 208 -15.24 0.20 14.44
C LEU A 208 -15.74 -1.18 14.85
N LEU A 209 -15.61 -2.16 13.95
CA LEU A 209 -15.85 -3.56 14.25
C LEU A 209 -14.61 -4.15 14.94
N TYR A 210 -14.73 -4.44 16.22
CA TYR A 210 -13.66 -5.00 17.05
C TYR A 210 -13.96 -6.45 17.41
N GLY A 211 -12.97 -7.34 17.38
CA GLY A 211 -13.14 -8.72 17.85
C GLY A 211 -12.03 -9.65 17.36
N PRO A 212 -12.07 -10.95 17.67
CA PRO A 212 -11.03 -11.89 17.24
C PRO A 212 -11.00 -12.07 15.70
N PRO A 213 -9.92 -12.62 15.14
CA PRO A 213 -9.84 -12.88 13.71
C PRO A 213 -10.83 -13.98 13.29
N GLY A 214 -11.40 -13.84 12.09
CA GLY A 214 -12.30 -14.87 11.54
C GLY A 214 -13.75 -14.81 12.01
N VAL A 215 -14.17 -13.73 12.69
CA VAL A 215 -15.58 -13.52 13.09
C VAL A 215 -16.45 -12.83 12.03
N GLY A 216 -15.93 -12.56 10.83
CA GLY A 216 -16.74 -11.98 9.74
C GLY A 216 -16.84 -10.45 9.71
N LYS A 217 -15.95 -9.73 10.40
CA LYS A 217 -15.92 -8.24 10.41
C LYS A 217 -15.88 -7.63 9.00
N THR A 218 -14.93 -8.08 8.17
CA THR A 218 -14.80 -7.60 6.78
C THR A 218 -16.00 -7.98 5.92
N SER A 219 -16.64 -9.13 6.18
CA SER A 219 -17.83 -9.55 5.43
C SER A 219 -19.08 -8.77 5.84
N LEU A 220 -19.20 -8.34 7.10
CA LEU A 220 -20.28 -7.45 7.55
C LEU A 220 -20.30 -6.14 6.78
N GLY A 221 -19.16 -5.46 6.64
CA GLY A 221 -19.13 -4.19 5.88
C GLY A 221 -19.38 -4.38 4.37
N LYS A 222 -19.08 -5.57 3.81
CA LYS A 222 -19.51 -5.90 2.43
C LYS A 222 -21.03 -6.00 2.33
N SER A 223 -21.69 -6.66 3.27
CA SER A 223 -23.15 -6.76 3.33
C SER A 223 -23.81 -5.39 3.59
N MET A 224 -23.17 -4.51 4.38
CA MET A 224 -23.60 -3.13 4.55
C MET A 224 -23.54 -2.34 3.24
N ALA A 225 -22.46 -2.49 2.46
CA ALA A 225 -22.33 -1.82 1.17
C ALA A 225 -23.41 -2.29 0.18
N GLU A 226 -23.67 -3.60 0.13
CA GLU A 226 -24.77 -4.19 -0.67
C GLU A 226 -26.13 -3.65 -0.23
N ALA A 227 -26.39 -3.61 1.08
CA ALA A 227 -27.64 -3.10 1.65
C ALA A 227 -27.90 -1.64 1.29
N LEU A 228 -26.87 -0.80 1.33
CA LEU A 228 -26.95 0.61 0.99
C LEU A 228 -26.92 0.89 -0.53
N GLY A 229 -26.66 -0.12 -1.37
CA GLY A 229 -26.47 0.08 -2.81
C GLY A 229 -25.19 0.83 -3.18
N ARG A 230 -24.21 0.89 -2.26
CA ARG A 230 -22.94 1.59 -2.46
C ARG A 230 -21.87 0.64 -3.00
N LYS A 231 -20.90 1.20 -3.74
CA LYS A 231 -19.71 0.43 -4.16
C LYS A 231 -18.88 0.06 -2.94
N TYR A 232 -18.54 -1.22 -2.84
CA TYR A 232 -17.68 -1.75 -1.77
C TYR A 232 -16.21 -1.58 -2.14
N VAL A 233 -15.44 -1.01 -1.22
CA VAL A 233 -14.00 -0.83 -1.35
C VAL A 233 -13.32 -1.35 -0.08
N ARG A 234 -12.29 -2.18 -0.23
CA ARG A 234 -11.47 -2.65 0.90
C ARG A 234 -10.07 -2.06 0.80
N MET A 235 -9.65 -1.36 1.86
CA MET A 235 -8.30 -0.87 2.04
C MET A 235 -7.69 -1.53 3.28
N SER A 236 -6.57 -2.23 3.11
CA SER A 236 -5.81 -2.79 4.23
C SER A 236 -4.86 -1.73 4.77
N LEU A 237 -4.94 -1.46 6.07
CA LEU A 237 -4.05 -0.56 6.80
C LEU A 237 -2.93 -1.32 7.54
N GLY A 238 -2.99 -2.65 7.57
CA GLY A 238 -1.93 -3.46 8.15
C GLY A 238 -0.59 -3.26 7.45
N GLY A 239 0.44 -2.93 8.23
CA GLY A 239 1.79 -2.66 7.74
C GLY A 239 1.93 -1.31 7.04
N LEU A 240 1.05 -0.35 7.35
CA LEU A 240 1.17 1.02 6.87
C LEU A 240 2.12 1.78 7.81
N HIS A 241 3.21 2.28 7.23
CA HIS A 241 4.32 2.92 7.95
C HIS A 241 4.55 4.37 7.53
N ASP A 242 4.07 4.77 6.34
CA ASP A 242 4.28 6.09 5.77
C ASP A 242 2.93 6.77 5.44
N GLU A 243 2.84 8.05 5.76
CA GLU A 243 1.73 8.93 5.40
C GLU A 243 1.54 9.06 3.88
N SER A 244 2.64 8.95 3.11
CA SER A 244 2.59 8.99 1.64
C SER A 244 1.74 7.87 1.04
N GLU A 245 1.50 6.77 1.76
CA GLU A 245 0.59 5.72 1.31
C GLU A 245 -0.89 6.16 1.32
N ILE A 246 -1.24 7.12 2.17
CA ILE A 246 -2.59 7.67 2.28
C ILE A 246 -2.73 8.91 1.40
N ARG A 247 -1.80 9.87 1.49
CA ARG A 247 -1.83 11.16 0.78
C ARG A 247 -1.09 11.18 -0.57
N GLY A 248 -0.39 10.11 -0.93
CA GLY A 248 0.42 10.08 -2.15
C GLY A 248 1.73 10.86 -2.05
N HIS A 249 2.50 10.81 -3.13
CA HIS A 249 3.75 11.54 -3.28
C HIS A 249 3.55 12.84 -4.06
N ARG A 250 4.39 13.84 -3.78
CA ARG A 250 4.43 15.06 -4.62
C ARG A 250 4.76 14.71 -6.07
N ARG A 251 4.02 15.29 -7.00
CA ARG A 251 4.15 15.08 -8.47
C ARG A 251 5.57 15.32 -9.00
N THR A 252 6.39 16.12 -8.31
CA THR A 252 7.77 16.41 -8.69
C THR A 252 8.72 15.22 -8.55
N TYR A 253 8.33 14.16 -7.83
CA TYR A 253 9.17 12.98 -7.65
C TYR A 253 9.03 12.00 -8.83
N ILE A 254 10.17 11.44 -9.25
CA ILE A 254 10.20 10.40 -10.28
C ILE A 254 9.46 9.16 -9.74
N GLY A 255 8.44 8.70 -10.45
CA GLY A 255 7.61 7.58 -10.02
C GLY A 255 6.55 7.94 -8.96
N ALA A 256 6.24 9.23 -8.78
CA ALA A 256 5.17 9.66 -7.88
C ALA A 256 3.85 8.97 -8.22
N MET A 257 3.15 8.52 -7.17
CA MET A 257 1.83 7.89 -7.27
C MET A 257 0.85 8.61 -6.34
N PRO A 258 -0.44 8.66 -6.72
CA PRO A 258 -1.49 9.12 -5.82
C PRO A 258 -1.67 8.16 -4.65
N GLY A 259 -2.19 8.66 -3.53
CA GLY A 259 -2.44 7.87 -2.34
C GLY A 259 -3.41 6.71 -2.59
N ARG A 260 -3.33 5.67 -1.75
CA ARG A 260 -4.19 4.48 -1.84
C ARG A 260 -5.68 4.85 -1.82
N LEU A 261 -6.05 5.95 -1.17
CA LEU A 261 -7.42 6.44 -1.08
C LEU A 261 -7.95 6.91 -2.44
N ILE A 262 -7.23 7.82 -3.09
CA ILE A 262 -7.53 8.31 -4.44
C ILE A 262 -7.51 7.17 -5.47
N GLN A 263 -6.52 6.27 -5.39
CA GLN A 263 -6.48 5.08 -6.25
C GLN A 263 -7.71 4.18 -6.09
N SER A 264 -8.20 4.03 -4.86
CA SER A 264 -9.37 3.20 -4.56
C SER A 264 -10.67 3.86 -5.02
N LEU A 265 -10.78 5.19 -4.92
CA LEU A 265 -11.89 5.96 -5.48
C LEU A 265 -11.93 5.86 -7.02
N LYS A 266 -10.78 5.98 -7.67
CA LYS A 266 -10.63 5.74 -9.11
C LYS A 266 -11.15 4.35 -9.49
N LYS A 267 -10.77 3.30 -8.76
CA LYS A 267 -11.24 1.92 -9.01
C LYS A 267 -12.74 1.73 -8.74
N ALA A 268 -13.28 2.42 -7.73
CA ALA A 268 -14.71 2.34 -7.39
C ALA A 268 -15.61 3.05 -8.42
N GLY A 269 -15.09 4.11 -9.05
CA GLY A 269 -15.79 4.88 -10.07
C GLY A 269 -16.98 5.69 -9.54
N LYS A 270 -17.09 5.87 -8.21
CA LYS A 270 -18.13 6.65 -7.53
C LYS A 270 -17.52 7.41 -6.35
N SER A 271 -18.09 8.56 -5.97
CA SER A 271 -17.63 9.42 -4.87
C SER A 271 -18.37 9.20 -3.53
N ASN A 272 -19.27 8.22 -3.45
CA ASN A 272 -19.90 7.77 -2.18
C ASN A 272 -19.74 6.26 -1.89
N PRO A 273 -18.59 5.62 -2.15
CA PRO A 273 -18.41 4.21 -1.81
C PRO A 273 -18.40 4.00 -0.29
N LEU A 274 -18.58 2.75 0.12
CA LEU A 274 -18.30 2.30 1.48
C LEU A 274 -16.88 1.72 1.51
N PHE A 275 -16.00 2.35 2.28
CA PHE A 275 -14.65 1.89 2.55
C PHE A 275 -14.61 1.04 3.83
N ILE A 276 -14.14 -0.20 3.70
CA ILE A 276 -13.61 -0.93 4.85
C ILE A 276 -12.13 -0.59 5.01
N LEU A 277 -11.79 -0.06 6.17
CA LEU A 277 -10.43 0.12 6.67
C LEU A 277 -10.06 -1.09 7.52
N ASP A 278 -9.39 -2.07 6.90
CA ASP A 278 -9.08 -3.36 7.53
C ASP A 278 -7.77 -3.26 8.33
N GLU A 279 -7.75 -3.84 9.53
CA GLU A 279 -6.57 -3.92 10.41
C GLU A 279 -6.00 -2.56 10.85
N ILE A 280 -6.87 -1.63 11.28
CA ILE A 280 -6.45 -0.31 11.78
C ILE A 280 -5.57 -0.39 13.04
N ASP A 281 -5.67 -1.50 13.78
CA ASP A 281 -4.88 -1.82 14.96
C ASP A 281 -3.41 -2.15 14.64
N LYS A 282 -3.06 -2.31 13.37
CA LYS A 282 -1.72 -2.61 12.88
C LYS A 282 -1.04 -1.44 12.16
N VAL A 283 -1.60 -0.23 12.28
CA VAL A 283 -0.95 0.99 11.78
C VAL A 283 0.27 1.26 12.67
N GLY A 284 1.45 1.30 12.06
CA GLY A 284 2.72 1.48 12.75
C GLY A 284 2.97 2.95 13.08
N LYS A 285 3.75 3.19 14.14
CA LYS A 285 4.41 4.48 14.38
C LYS A 285 5.88 4.31 14.04
N ASP A 286 6.31 4.79 12.87
CA ASP A 286 7.72 4.84 12.51
C ASP A 286 8.26 6.28 12.56
N PHE A 287 9.59 6.41 12.58
CA PHE A 287 10.30 7.68 12.70
C PHE A 287 10.07 8.64 11.51
N HIS A 288 9.52 8.18 10.38
CA HIS A 288 9.39 8.94 9.14
C HIS A 288 8.01 9.58 8.90
N GLY A 289 7.06 9.44 9.83
CA GLY A 289 5.75 10.09 9.75
C GLY A 289 4.74 9.45 10.70
N ASP A 290 3.62 10.15 10.93
CA ASP A 290 2.50 9.58 11.69
C ASP A 290 1.32 9.29 10.76
N PRO A 291 1.22 8.06 10.22
CA PRO A 291 0.09 7.69 9.37
C PRO A 291 -1.27 7.81 10.07
N ALA A 292 -1.30 7.77 11.41
CA ALA A 292 -2.53 8.02 12.16
C ALA A 292 -3.03 9.46 11.98
N SER A 293 -2.14 10.44 11.82
CA SER A 293 -2.48 11.84 11.55
C SER A 293 -3.15 12.01 10.17
N ALA A 294 -2.65 11.33 9.15
CA ALA A 294 -3.29 11.32 7.82
C ALA A 294 -4.67 10.62 7.86
N LEU A 295 -4.81 9.54 8.62
CA LEU A 295 -6.12 8.91 8.85
C LEU A 295 -7.07 9.84 9.60
N LEU A 296 -6.59 10.64 10.56
CA LEU A 296 -7.44 11.59 11.28
C LEU A 296 -8.07 12.61 10.33
N GLU A 297 -7.31 13.17 9.38
CA GLU A 297 -7.85 14.10 8.38
C GLU A 297 -8.92 13.45 7.51
N VAL A 298 -8.67 12.21 7.04
CA VAL A 298 -9.61 11.46 6.19
C VAL A 298 -10.90 11.11 6.93
N LEU A 299 -10.79 10.81 8.22
CA LEU A 299 -11.88 10.31 9.05
C LEU A 299 -12.63 11.42 9.80
N ASP A 300 -12.09 12.62 9.88
CA ASP A 300 -12.74 13.77 10.50
C ASP A 300 -13.88 14.32 9.63
N PRO A 301 -15.15 14.30 10.08
CA PRO A 301 -16.25 14.93 9.34
C PRO A 301 -16.09 16.44 9.12
N GLU A 302 -15.19 17.11 9.84
CA GLU A 302 -14.89 18.54 9.66
C GLU A 302 -13.79 18.81 8.63
N GLN A 303 -12.88 17.86 8.38
CA GLN A 303 -11.73 18.03 7.47
C GLN A 303 -11.88 17.24 6.16
N ASN A 304 -12.65 16.16 6.16
CA ASN A 304 -12.73 15.24 5.03
C ASN A 304 -13.34 15.85 3.75
N SER A 305 -14.03 16.99 3.83
CA SER A 305 -14.51 17.72 2.66
C SER A 305 -13.39 18.39 1.85
N THR A 306 -12.23 18.60 2.47
CA THR A 306 -11.06 19.26 1.88
C THR A 306 -9.81 18.39 2.00
N PHE A 307 -9.95 17.07 1.80
CA PHE A 307 -8.82 16.16 1.90
C PHE A 307 -7.78 16.46 0.81
N HIS A 308 -6.53 16.67 1.21
CA HIS A 308 -5.46 17.04 0.30
C HIS A 308 -4.55 15.84 -0.02
N ASP A 309 -4.55 15.41 -1.28
CA ASP A 309 -3.59 14.41 -1.81
C ASP A 309 -2.42 15.13 -2.50
N ASN A 310 -1.19 14.80 -2.11
CA ASN A 310 0.05 15.43 -2.58
C ASN A 310 0.30 15.24 -4.08
N PHE A 311 -0.27 14.19 -4.70
CA PHE A 311 -0.12 13.93 -6.13
C PHE A 311 -1.16 14.71 -6.93
N VAL A 312 -2.40 14.73 -6.46
CA VAL A 312 -3.51 15.44 -7.09
C VAL A 312 -3.34 16.96 -6.94
N ASP A 313 -2.83 17.41 -5.79
CA ASP A 313 -2.60 18.81 -5.43
C ASP A 313 -3.88 19.67 -5.51
N ILE A 314 -5.03 19.02 -5.25
CA ILE A 314 -6.36 19.63 -5.20
C ILE A 314 -7.14 18.95 -4.09
N ASP A 315 -7.93 19.72 -3.37
CA ASP A 315 -8.81 19.22 -2.32
C ASP A 315 -9.90 18.32 -2.92
N TYR A 316 -10.03 17.12 -2.36
CA TYR A 316 -11.01 16.12 -2.76
C TYR A 316 -12.06 15.94 -1.66
N ASP A 317 -13.34 16.07 -2.03
CA ASP A 317 -14.45 15.91 -1.08
C ASP A 317 -14.73 14.44 -0.78
N LEU A 318 -14.39 14.00 0.44
CA LEU A 318 -14.68 12.68 0.97
C LEU A 318 -15.90 12.65 1.90
N SER A 319 -16.61 13.76 2.08
CA SER A 319 -17.70 13.87 3.07
C SER A 319 -18.86 12.89 2.85
N ARG A 320 -19.01 12.35 1.63
CA ARG A 320 -20.04 11.36 1.28
C ARG A 320 -19.55 9.91 1.32
N VAL A 321 -18.25 9.70 1.48
CA VAL A 321 -17.65 8.38 1.65
C VAL A 321 -18.01 7.84 3.03
N MET A 322 -18.50 6.59 3.09
CA MET A 322 -18.77 5.93 4.36
C MET A 322 -17.57 5.09 4.76
N PHE A 323 -16.99 5.35 5.93
CA PHE A 323 -15.90 4.56 6.47
C PHE A 323 -16.41 3.57 7.51
N VAL A 324 -15.90 2.34 7.45
CA VAL A 324 -16.09 1.29 8.47
C VAL A 324 -14.71 0.71 8.77
N ALA A 325 -14.27 0.76 10.01
CA ALA A 325 -12.97 0.22 10.41
C ALA A 325 -13.10 -1.17 11.02
N THR A 326 -12.06 -1.99 10.90
CA THR A 326 -11.95 -3.26 11.61
C THR A 326 -10.67 -3.31 12.44
N ALA A 327 -10.74 -3.93 13.61
CA ALA A 327 -9.59 -4.16 14.49
C ALA A 327 -9.66 -5.53 15.17
N ASN A 328 -8.51 -6.05 15.57
CA ASN A 328 -8.41 -7.22 16.44
C ASN A 328 -8.05 -6.85 17.88
N SER A 329 -7.36 -5.73 18.09
CA SER A 329 -7.09 -5.16 19.42
C SER A 329 -7.46 -3.68 19.48
N LEU A 330 -8.05 -3.23 20.60
CA LEU A 330 -8.27 -1.81 20.87
C LEU A 330 -7.04 -1.12 21.47
N SER A 331 -6.10 -1.88 22.05
CA SER A 331 -4.96 -1.33 22.81
C SER A 331 -3.92 -0.62 21.95
N THR A 332 -3.81 -1.02 20.68
CA THR A 332 -2.81 -0.50 19.74
C THR A 332 -3.33 0.65 18.89
N ILE A 333 -4.64 0.92 18.91
CA ILE A 333 -5.26 2.00 18.14
C ILE A 333 -4.94 3.35 18.79
N HIS A 334 -4.62 4.35 17.96
CA HIS A 334 -4.38 5.71 18.43
C HIS A 334 -5.60 6.27 19.20
N PRO A 335 -5.43 6.83 20.42
CA PRO A 335 -6.55 7.32 21.23
C PRO A 335 -7.45 8.32 20.50
N ALA A 336 -6.86 9.28 19.78
CA ALA A 336 -7.62 10.26 18.99
C ALA A 336 -8.49 9.65 17.87
N LEU A 337 -8.07 8.52 17.28
CA LEU A 337 -8.89 7.80 16.30
C LEU A 337 -10.02 7.04 17.02
N ARG A 338 -9.70 6.41 18.15
CA ARG A 338 -10.67 5.64 18.94
C ARG A 338 -11.83 6.51 19.45
N ASP A 339 -11.55 7.73 19.92
CA ASP A 339 -12.58 8.64 20.43
C ASP A 339 -13.59 9.09 19.37
N ARG A 340 -13.23 8.96 18.08
CA ARG A 340 -14.07 9.32 16.93
C ARG A 340 -14.84 8.12 16.35
N MET A 341 -14.67 6.95 16.95
CA MET A 341 -15.26 5.70 16.48
C MET A 341 -16.34 5.17 17.43
N GLU A 342 -17.43 4.68 16.86
CA GLU A 342 -18.42 3.87 17.56
C GLU A 342 -17.94 2.42 17.59
N ILE A 343 -17.56 1.95 18.78
CA ILE A 343 -17.00 0.60 18.95
C ILE A 343 -18.14 -0.42 19.02
N ILE A 344 -18.15 -1.35 18.07
CA ILE A 344 -19.07 -2.50 18.06
C ILE A 344 -18.23 -3.77 18.24
N GLU A 345 -18.40 -4.42 19.40
CA GLU A 345 -17.74 -5.67 19.72
C GLU A 345 -18.43 -6.85 19.03
N VAL A 346 -17.65 -7.60 18.26
CA VAL A 346 -18.05 -8.82 17.56
C VAL A 346 -17.40 -10.00 18.26
N ASN A 347 -18.22 -10.67 19.08
CA ASN A 347 -17.80 -11.83 19.84
C ASN A 347 -17.48 -13.04 18.94
N GLY A 348 -16.78 -14.02 19.51
CA GLY A 348 -16.63 -15.34 18.91
C GLY A 348 -17.96 -16.08 18.81
N TYR A 349 -17.94 -17.19 18.07
CA TYR A 349 -19.12 -18.02 17.82
C TYR A 349 -19.19 -19.21 18.78
N THR A 350 -20.40 -19.61 19.17
CA THR A 350 -20.63 -20.90 19.83
C THR A 350 -20.42 -22.06 18.86
N GLN A 351 -20.31 -23.28 19.37
CA GLN A 351 -20.13 -24.46 18.52
C GLN A 351 -21.33 -24.67 17.59
N GLU A 352 -22.54 -24.46 18.08
CA GLU A 352 -23.78 -24.54 17.31
C GLU A 352 -23.82 -23.47 16.20
N GLU A 353 -23.43 -22.23 16.53
CA GLU A 353 -23.34 -21.15 15.54
C GLU A 353 -22.32 -21.48 14.44
N LYS A 354 -21.15 -22.03 14.81
CA LYS A 354 -20.13 -22.44 13.83
C LYS A 354 -20.62 -23.54 12.89
N ILE A 355 -21.42 -24.50 13.39
CA ILE A 355 -22.03 -25.55 12.56
C ILE A 355 -22.98 -24.92 11.52
N GLU A 356 -23.86 -24.02 11.95
CA GLU A 356 -24.80 -23.33 11.05
C GLU A 356 -24.06 -22.44 10.03
N ILE A 357 -23.02 -21.72 10.46
CA ILE A 357 -22.16 -20.92 9.57
C ILE A 357 -21.48 -21.81 8.54
N ALA A 358 -20.96 -22.97 8.96
CA ALA A 358 -20.30 -23.91 8.07
C ALA A 358 -21.26 -24.46 7.00
N LEU A 359 -22.48 -24.82 7.40
CA LEU A 359 -23.51 -25.37 6.50
C LEU A 359 -24.06 -24.32 5.53
N ARG A 360 -24.40 -23.12 6.02
CA ARG A 360 -25.08 -22.08 5.23
C ARG A 360 -24.13 -21.28 4.36
N HIS A 361 -22.90 -21.05 4.81
CA HIS A 361 -21.99 -20.10 4.15
C HIS A 361 -20.67 -20.74 3.69
N LEU A 362 -19.94 -21.43 4.57
CA LEU A 362 -18.58 -21.91 4.24
C LEU A 362 -18.60 -23.04 3.22
N LEU A 363 -19.48 -24.03 3.36
CA LEU A 363 -19.56 -25.16 2.42
C LEU A 363 -20.01 -24.75 1.02
N PRO A 364 -21.10 -23.99 0.82
CA PRO A 364 -21.49 -23.51 -0.50
C PRO A 364 -20.39 -22.69 -1.16
N LYS A 365 -19.71 -21.82 -0.38
CA LYS A 365 -18.57 -21.04 -0.87
C LYS A 365 -17.43 -21.93 -1.35
N GLN A 366 -17.02 -22.91 -0.54
CA GLN A 366 -15.93 -23.83 -0.91
C GLN A 366 -16.30 -24.76 -2.07
N PHE A 367 -17.57 -25.15 -2.22
CA PHE A 367 -18.05 -25.89 -3.38
C PHE A 367 -17.93 -25.08 -4.67
N ALA A 368 -18.33 -23.80 -4.64
CA ALA A 368 -18.20 -22.90 -5.78
C ALA A 368 -16.73 -22.66 -6.17
N GLU A 369 -15.86 -22.39 -5.19
CA GLU A 369 -14.42 -22.13 -5.41
C GLU A 369 -13.66 -23.35 -5.97
N ASN A 370 -14.02 -24.57 -5.56
CA ASN A 370 -13.31 -25.79 -5.94
C ASN A 370 -14.03 -26.61 -7.03
N GLY A 371 -15.16 -26.12 -7.56
CA GLY A 371 -15.92 -26.77 -8.63
C GLY A 371 -16.58 -28.11 -8.23
N VAL A 372 -16.84 -28.33 -6.95
CA VAL A 372 -17.49 -29.55 -6.44
C VAL A 372 -19.00 -29.31 -6.36
N LYS A 373 -19.80 -30.22 -6.92
CA LYS A 373 -21.27 -30.11 -6.85
C LYS A 373 -21.78 -30.55 -5.47
N PRO A 374 -22.86 -29.94 -4.92
CA PRO A 374 -23.43 -30.33 -3.62
C PRO A 374 -23.82 -31.81 -3.50
N LYS A 375 -24.10 -32.48 -4.63
CA LYS A 375 -24.42 -33.93 -4.66
C LYS A 375 -23.20 -34.84 -4.54
N GLN A 376 -22.00 -34.31 -4.73
CA GLN A 376 -20.74 -35.09 -4.75
C GLN A 376 -20.09 -35.18 -3.38
N LEU A 377 -20.53 -34.35 -2.42
CA LEU A 377 -19.98 -34.32 -1.07
C LEU A 377 -21.06 -33.89 -0.09
N LYS A 378 -21.37 -34.76 0.88
CA LYS A 378 -22.28 -34.45 1.98
C LYS A 378 -21.55 -34.62 3.31
N LEU A 379 -21.63 -33.59 4.15
CA LEU A 379 -21.13 -33.61 5.53
C LEU A 379 -22.32 -33.75 6.48
N ALA A 380 -22.21 -34.69 7.41
CA ALA A 380 -23.18 -34.82 8.50
C ALA A 380 -22.89 -33.77 9.59
N PRO A 381 -23.90 -33.26 10.31
CA PRO A 381 -23.69 -32.29 11.39
C PRO A 381 -22.72 -32.78 12.47
N GLY A 382 -22.83 -34.03 12.93
CA GLY A 382 -21.90 -34.59 13.93
C GLY A 382 -20.44 -34.68 13.44
N LEU A 383 -20.22 -34.76 12.12
CA LEU A 383 -18.86 -34.72 11.57
C LEU A 383 -18.30 -33.28 11.57
N LEU A 384 -19.13 -32.27 11.34
CA LEU A 384 -18.72 -30.87 11.48
C LEU A 384 -18.40 -30.54 12.94
N GLU A 385 -19.19 -31.06 13.86
CA GLU A 385 -18.93 -30.95 15.31
C GLU A 385 -17.56 -31.53 15.66
N ALA A 386 -17.24 -32.74 15.18
CA ALA A 386 -15.93 -33.35 15.36
C ALA A 386 -14.80 -32.52 14.72
N ILE A 387 -15.00 -31.91 13.56
CA ILE A 387 -14.00 -31.02 12.94
C ILE A 387 -13.75 -29.78 13.81
N ILE A 388 -14.82 -29.18 14.34
CA ILE A 388 -14.73 -27.99 15.20
C ILE A 388 -13.99 -28.34 16.50
N ASP A 389 -14.35 -29.43 17.15
CA ASP A 389 -13.78 -29.80 18.45
C ASP A 389 -12.33 -30.34 18.36
N GLN A 390 -12.04 -31.18 17.36
CA GLN A 390 -10.78 -31.94 17.29
C GLN A 390 -9.71 -31.36 16.36
N TYR A 391 -10.09 -30.45 15.46
CA TYR A 391 -9.22 -29.96 14.39
C TYR A 391 -9.19 -28.43 14.26
N THR A 392 -9.92 -27.71 15.10
CA THR A 392 -9.88 -26.25 15.18
C THR A 392 -9.68 -25.79 16.61
N ASP A 393 -8.94 -24.70 16.78
CA ASP A 393 -8.84 -24.01 18.06
C ASP A 393 -8.81 -22.49 17.83
N GLU A 394 -10.01 -21.90 17.81
CA GLU A 394 -10.22 -20.48 17.57
C GLU A 394 -11.63 -20.06 18.03
N SER A 395 -11.84 -18.77 18.24
CA SER A 395 -13.16 -18.17 18.51
C SER A 395 -13.96 -17.90 17.23
N GLY A 396 -13.27 -17.65 16.09
CA GLY A 396 -13.87 -17.45 14.78
C GLY A 396 -14.07 -18.73 13.96
N VAL A 397 -14.14 -18.58 12.64
CA VAL A 397 -14.28 -19.70 11.68
C VAL A 397 -13.18 -19.74 10.61
N ARG A 398 -12.06 -19.04 10.80
CA ARG A 398 -10.99 -18.93 9.78
C ARG A 398 -10.25 -20.26 9.58
N THR A 399 -9.90 -20.92 10.67
CA THR A 399 -9.30 -22.26 10.69
C THR A 399 -10.33 -23.29 10.25
N LEU A 400 -11.59 -23.18 10.70
CA LEU A 400 -12.68 -24.03 10.24
C LEU A 400 -12.84 -23.98 8.71
N GLU A 401 -12.86 -22.78 8.11
CA GLU A 401 -12.89 -22.60 6.66
C GLU A 401 -11.71 -23.28 5.97
N LYS A 402 -10.48 -23.15 6.51
CA LYS A 402 -9.29 -23.83 5.98
C LYS A 402 -9.42 -25.37 6.04
N ARG A 403 -9.97 -25.91 7.14
CA ARG A 403 -10.21 -27.36 7.29
C ARG A 403 -11.22 -27.83 6.27
N ILE A 404 -12.36 -27.16 6.15
CA ILE A 404 -13.40 -27.46 5.15
C ILE A 404 -12.81 -27.40 3.74
N ALA A 405 -12.07 -26.34 3.39
CA ALA A 405 -11.42 -26.20 2.08
C ALA A 405 -10.48 -27.37 1.77
N LYS A 406 -9.67 -27.81 2.73
CA LYS A 406 -8.78 -28.98 2.56
C LYS A 406 -9.56 -30.27 2.29
N LEU A 407 -10.69 -30.47 2.96
CA LEU A 407 -11.57 -31.62 2.75
C LEU A 407 -12.27 -31.58 1.39
N VAL A 408 -12.78 -30.41 0.98
CA VAL A 408 -13.38 -30.22 -0.36
C VAL A 408 -12.33 -30.46 -1.45
N ARG A 409 -11.11 -29.94 -1.29
CA ARG A 409 -9.99 -30.19 -2.22
C ARG A 409 -9.60 -31.67 -2.30
N TYR A 410 -9.58 -32.37 -1.16
CA TYR A 410 -9.32 -33.80 -1.13
C TYR A 410 -10.36 -34.56 -1.97
N ARG A 411 -11.64 -34.19 -1.84
CA ARG A 411 -12.71 -34.77 -2.65
C ARG A 411 -12.60 -34.40 -4.13
N ALA A 412 -12.31 -33.14 -4.44
CA ALA A 412 -12.08 -32.67 -5.81
C ALA A 412 -10.96 -33.47 -6.49
N LYS A 413 -9.85 -33.74 -5.78
CA LYS A 413 -8.77 -34.61 -6.27
C LYS A 413 -9.27 -36.02 -6.61
N GLN A 414 -10.05 -36.65 -5.73
CA GLN A 414 -10.59 -37.99 -5.98
C GLN A 414 -11.53 -38.02 -7.20
N ILE A 415 -12.37 -36.99 -7.36
CA ILE A 415 -13.27 -36.84 -8.50
C ILE A 415 -12.46 -36.67 -9.79
N ALA A 416 -11.45 -35.80 -9.79
CA ALA A 416 -10.60 -35.56 -10.96
C ALA A 416 -9.82 -36.82 -11.37
N LEU A 417 -9.35 -37.62 -10.41
CA LEU A 417 -8.67 -38.89 -10.64
C LEU A 417 -9.62 -40.05 -10.93
N LYS A 418 -10.94 -39.81 -11.02
CA LYS A 418 -11.98 -40.84 -11.22
C LYS A 418 -11.90 -42.02 -10.25
N GLN A 419 -11.45 -41.76 -9.01
CA GLN A 419 -11.37 -42.77 -7.97
C GLN A 419 -12.76 -43.07 -7.41
N LYS A 420 -13.05 -44.35 -7.09
CA LYS A 420 -14.27 -44.72 -6.36
C LYS A 420 -14.25 -44.06 -4.99
N HIS A 421 -15.33 -43.36 -4.66
CA HIS A 421 -15.43 -42.65 -3.41
C HIS A 421 -16.88 -42.57 -2.93
N SER A 422 -17.08 -42.56 -1.61
CA SER A 422 -18.39 -42.32 -0.99
C SER A 422 -18.74 -40.83 -1.03
N ILE A 423 -20.03 -40.52 -1.15
CA ILE A 423 -20.55 -39.16 -1.08
C ILE A 423 -20.45 -38.61 0.35
N THR A 424 -20.67 -39.49 1.35
CA THR A 424 -20.56 -39.15 2.78
C THR A 424 -19.14 -39.40 3.27
N ILE A 425 -18.61 -38.45 4.04
CA ILE A 425 -17.32 -38.59 4.75
C ILE A 425 -17.56 -39.24 6.11
N THR A 426 -16.66 -40.12 6.51
CA THR A 426 -16.64 -40.75 7.84
C THR A 426 -15.54 -40.16 8.72
N GLU A 427 -15.60 -40.36 10.04
CA GLU A 427 -14.52 -39.92 10.94
C GLU A 427 -13.16 -40.54 10.60
N ALA A 428 -13.14 -41.80 10.16
CA ALA A 428 -11.90 -42.47 9.71
C ALA A 428 -11.27 -41.76 8.51
N ASP A 429 -12.06 -41.11 7.66
CA ASP A 429 -11.55 -40.31 6.56
C ASP A 429 -10.98 -38.96 7.04
N LEU A 430 -11.50 -38.40 8.15
CA LEU A 430 -10.91 -37.20 8.75
C LEU A 430 -9.47 -37.45 9.18
N VAL A 431 -9.18 -38.59 9.80
CA VAL A 431 -7.82 -38.97 10.21
C VAL A 431 -6.90 -39.09 8.98
N LYS A 432 -7.39 -39.66 7.86
CA LYS A 432 -6.61 -39.74 6.61
C LYS A 432 -6.35 -38.36 5.98
N ILE A 433 -7.31 -37.43 6.08
CA ILE A 433 -7.23 -36.11 5.45
C ILE A 433 -6.40 -35.14 6.29
N TYR A 434 -6.65 -35.10 7.60
CA TYR A 434 -6.08 -34.12 8.52
C TYR A 434 -4.92 -34.64 9.34
N GLY A 435 -4.81 -35.96 9.53
CA GLY A 435 -3.89 -36.58 10.48
C GLY A 435 -4.58 -36.88 11.83
N PRO A 436 -3.80 -37.32 12.84
CA PRO A 436 -4.32 -37.52 14.19
C PRO A 436 -4.94 -36.23 14.74
N SER A 437 -6.02 -36.37 15.50
CA SER A 437 -6.72 -35.28 16.18
C SER A 437 -5.93 -34.75 17.36
N HIS A 438 -6.09 -33.46 17.64
CA HIS A 438 -5.72 -32.86 18.92
C HIS A 438 -7.02 -32.67 19.71
N ALA A 439 -7.36 -33.62 20.56
CA ALA A 439 -8.54 -33.48 21.41
C ALA A 439 -8.31 -32.37 22.43
N ARG A 440 -9.33 -31.54 22.67
CA ARG A 440 -9.32 -30.59 23.78
C ARG A 440 -9.28 -31.34 25.10
N ASP A 441 -8.61 -30.73 26.08
CA ASP A 441 -8.62 -31.24 27.44
C ASP A 441 -10.05 -31.20 27.98
N LYS A 442 -10.57 -32.38 28.30
CA LYS A 442 -11.88 -32.53 28.92
C LYS A 442 -11.75 -32.35 30.42
N TYR A 443 -12.77 -31.79 31.05
CA TYR A 443 -12.87 -31.75 32.50
C TYR A 443 -12.63 -33.15 33.09
N GLN A 444 -11.61 -33.28 33.94
CA GLN A 444 -11.19 -34.54 34.53
C GLN A 444 -11.75 -34.76 35.96
N GLY A 445 -12.70 -33.94 36.42
CA GLY A 445 -13.12 -33.98 37.82
C GLY A 445 -12.13 -33.28 38.74
N ASN A 446 -12.37 -33.39 40.06
CA ASN A 446 -11.42 -33.03 41.11
C ASN A 446 -11.05 -34.26 41.95
N ASP A 447 -11.04 -35.45 41.33
CA ASP A 447 -10.83 -36.72 42.04
C ASP A 447 -9.37 -36.90 42.49
N VAL A 448 -8.44 -36.19 41.85
CA VAL A 448 -7.00 -36.23 42.18
C VAL A 448 -6.65 -35.09 43.14
N ALA A 449 -6.27 -35.44 44.36
CA ALA A 449 -5.81 -34.48 45.35
C ALA A 449 -4.60 -33.67 44.83
N GLY A 450 -4.67 -32.35 44.95
CA GLY A 450 -3.63 -31.44 44.49
C GLY A 450 -3.81 -30.92 43.06
N VAL A 451 -4.81 -31.39 42.32
CA VAL A 451 -5.16 -30.86 40.98
C VAL A 451 -6.52 -30.18 41.05
N VAL A 452 -6.61 -28.95 40.56
CA VAL A 452 -7.88 -28.22 40.46
C VAL A 452 -8.06 -27.63 39.07
N THR A 453 -9.32 -27.63 38.63
CA THR A 453 -9.69 -27.04 37.34
C THR A 453 -9.86 -25.52 37.50
N GLY A 454 -9.07 -24.74 36.79
CA GLY A 454 -9.17 -23.30 36.66
C GLY A 454 -9.73 -22.89 35.30
N LEU A 455 -10.46 -21.78 35.26
CA LEU A 455 -10.88 -21.15 34.00
C LEU A 455 -9.90 -20.02 33.66
N ALA A 456 -9.37 -20.05 32.45
CA ALA A 456 -8.55 -18.98 31.91
C ALA A 456 -9.27 -18.29 30.76
N TRP A 457 -9.09 -16.99 30.65
CA TRP A 457 -9.48 -16.26 29.46
C TRP A 457 -8.26 -16.15 28.55
N THR A 458 -8.39 -16.66 27.33
CA THR A 458 -7.39 -16.53 26.27
C THR A 458 -7.99 -15.72 25.10
N PRO A 459 -7.14 -15.14 24.23
CA PRO A 459 -7.63 -14.44 23.03
C PRO A 459 -8.46 -15.32 22.07
N THR A 460 -8.32 -16.65 22.15
CA THR A 460 -9.08 -17.63 21.35
C THR A 460 -10.36 -18.09 22.05
N GLY A 461 -10.61 -17.71 23.30
CA GLY A 461 -11.82 -18.03 24.05
C GLY A 461 -11.56 -18.32 25.53
N GLY A 462 -12.56 -18.84 26.23
CA GLY A 462 -12.34 -19.45 27.54
C GLY A 462 -11.63 -20.78 27.37
N ASP A 463 -10.59 -21.00 28.18
CA ASP A 463 -9.83 -22.25 28.22
C ASP A 463 -9.86 -22.85 29.63
N ILE A 464 -9.67 -24.16 29.71
CA ILE A 464 -9.60 -24.89 30.97
C ILE A 464 -8.14 -25.18 31.26
N LEU A 465 -7.65 -24.75 32.42
CA LEU A 465 -6.30 -25.04 32.89
C LEU A 465 -6.36 -25.92 34.14
N PHE A 466 -5.41 -26.84 34.25
CA PHE A 466 -5.21 -27.59 35.48
C PHE A 466 -4.12 -26.94 36.31
N ILE A 467 -4.47 -26.54 37.54
CA ILE A 467 -3.51 -26.03 38.52
C ILE A 467 -3.11 -27.21 39.39
N GLU A 468 -1.83 -27.56 39.34
CA GLU A 468 -1.27 -28.69 40.07
C GLU A 468 -0.43 -28.20 41.26
N THR A 469 -0.60 -28.87 42.39
CA THR A 469 0.15 -28.64 43.62
C THR A 469 0.68 -29.98 44.12
N SER A 470 1.94 -29.98 44.55
CA SER A 470 2.61 -31.17 45.08
C SER A 470 3.27 -30.84 46.41
N ILE A 471 3.10 -31.74 47.37
CA ILE A 471 3.67 -31.60 48.72
C ILE A 471 4.91 -32.49 48.79
N THR A 472 6.06 -31.88 49.10
CA THR A 472 7.32 -32.58 49.32
C THR A 472 7.84 -32.32 50.73
N LYS A 473 8.57 -33.29 51.30
CA LYS A 473 9.22 -33.10 52.60
C LYS A 473 10.41 -32.13 52.43
N GLY A 474 10.38 -30.98 53.10
CA GLY A 474 11.42 -29.95 53.01
C GLY A 474 11.17 -28.75 53.92
N GLU A 475 11.93 -27.67 53.71
CA GLU A 475 11.96 -26.47 54.58
C GLU A 475 10.75 -25.52 54.40
N GLY A 476 9.69 -25.94 53.72
CA GLY A 476 8.46 -25.14 53.57
C GLY A 476 8.55 -24.00 52.54
N LYS A 477 9.48 -24.08 51.57
CA LYS A 477 9.62 -23.12 50.48
C LYS A 477 8.57 -23.36 49.38
N LEU A 478 7.86 -22.30 48.98
CA LEU A 478 6.96 -22.32 47.82
C LEU A 478 7.78 -22.20 46.52
N THR A 479 7.56 -23.11 45.58
CA THR A 479 8.15 -23.05 44.24
C THR A 479 7.03 -22.96 43.22
N LEU A 480 7.10 -21.97 42.34
CA LEU A 480 6.09 -21.70 41.32
C LEU A 480 6.70 -21.92 39.94
N THR A 481 6.04 -22.72 39.10
CA THR A 481 6.46 -23.08 37.74
C THR A 481 5.35 -22.74 36.73
N GLY A 482 5.62 -22.83 35.42
CA GLY A 482 4.61 -22.57 34.38
C GLY A 482 4.62 -21.17 33.77
N ASN A 483 5.76 -20.46 33.80
CA ASN A 483 5.93 -19.13 33.21
C ASN A 483 4.90 -18.08 33.71
N LEU A 484 4.67 -18.09 35.03
CA LEU A 484 3.73 -17.17 35.67
C LEU A 484 4.26 -15.73 35.69
N GLY A 485 3.38 -14.77 35.39
CA GLY A 485 3.65 -13.35 35.60
C GLY A 485 3.67 -12.97 37.08
N ASP A 486 4.17 -11.78 37.41
CA ASP A 486 4.41 -11.39 38.80
C ASP A 486 3.11 -11.27 39.63
N VAL A 487 2.02 -10.83 39.01
CA VAL A 487 0.68 -10.79 39.64
C VAL A 487 0.18 -12.19 40.04
N MET A 488 0.41 -13.19 39.18
CA MET A 488 0.07 -14.59 39.48
C MET A 488 0.94 -15.15 40.62
N LYS A 489 2.23 -14.80 40.65
CA LYS A 489 3.14 -15.22 41.74
C LYS A 489 2.68 -14.64 43.07
N GLU A 490 2.32 -13.35 43.10
CA GLU A 490 1.82 -12.68 44.30
C GLU A 490 0.51 -13.33 44.78
N SER A 491 -0.42 -13.63 43.87
CA SER A 491 -1.67 -14.33 44.20
C SER A 491 -1.43 -15.69 44.85
N ALA A 492 -0.43 -16.45 44.40
CA ALA A 492 -0.09 -17.75 44.97
C ALA A 492 0.52 -17.63 46.38
N VAL A 493 1.32 -16.60 46.62
CA VAL A 493 1.87 -16.30 47.96
C VAL A 493 0.74 -15.95 48.93
N ILE A 494 -0.17 -15.06 48.53
CA ILE A 494 -1.32 -14.66 49.36
C ILE A 494 -2.20 -15.87 49.69
N ALA A 495 -2.48 -16.74 48.71
CA ALA A 495 -3.26 -17.96 48.94
C ALA A 495 -2.59 -18.88 49.97
N LEU A 496 -1.27 -19.06 49.90
CA LEU A 496 -0.52 -19.86 50.87
C LEU A 496 -0.53 -19.22 52.28
N GLU A 497 -0.36 -17.91 52.38
CA GLU A 497 -0.42 -17.19 53.66
C GLU A 497 -1.80 -17.31 54.31
N TYR A 498 -2.86 -17.19 53.52
CA TYR A 498 -4.23 -17.39 53.98
C TYR A 498 -4.44 -18.80 54.56
N LEU A 499 -3.98 -19.83 53.85
CA LEU A 499 -4.05 -21.22 54.32
C LEU A 499 -3.24 -21.44 55.61
N LYS A 500 -2.06 -20.85 55.73
CA LYS A 500 -1.24 -20.93 56.96
C LYS A 500 -1.95 -20.30 58.16
N ALA A 501 -2.58 -19.13 57.95
CA ALA A 501 -3.32 -18.42 58.98
C ALA A 501 -4.58 -19.17 59.47
N HIS A 502 -5.15 -20.05 58.64
CA HIS A 502 -6.36 -20.82 58.93
C HIS A 502 -6.11 -22.34 59.05
N SER A 503 -4.87 -22.74 59.34
CA SER A 503 -4.44 -24.14 59.43
C SER A 503 -4.93 -24.91 60.67
N SER A 504 -5.70 -24.24 61.54
CA SER A 504 -6.30 -24.82 62.77
C SER A 504 -7.71 -25.40 62.56
N ILE A 505 -8.19 -25.43 61.32
CA ILE A 505 -9.36 -26.21 60.87
C ILE A 505 -8.84 -27.53 60.32
#